data_AF-A0A7Y5FG96-F1
#
_entry.id   AF-A0A7Y5FG96-F1
#
_cell.length_a   1.000
_cell.length_b   1.000
_cell.length_c   1.000
_cell.angle_alpha   90.00
_cell.angle_beta   90.00
_cell.angle_gamma   90.00
#
_symmetry.space_group_name_H-M   'P 1'
#
loop_
_entity.id
_entity.type
_entity.pdbx_description
1 polymer ?
#
loop_
_entity_poly.entity_id
_entity_poly.type
_entity_poly.pdbx_seq_one_letter_code
_entity_poly.pdbx_strand_id
1 'polypeptide(L)'
;MLLAIGELLAPFLPPPVEIFHRLFHLLQMLWLIALGFVIRHEIRHAAAVGPQLARAQWQRVAGLLVTGALFSFVGDCINADLIDFTAIIRPPTLLSIPPFAVAHVCYLAAFVLLSRPRVHGSSSRVLGFTLAAVPLLAIGIWSRVIPAEAPRMVISASLAYSFVLAAMVVGSFWVALAWGKLGAAVALGGVLFLISDALLGYFLLRARPFIAGQLIWSTYLLGQLLILRAGLLHHRVAIHTQQAPS
;
A
#
# COMPACT_ATOMS: atom_id res chain seq x y z
N MET A 1 17.86 3.83 -6.75
CA MET A 1 19.02 3.10 -7.30
C MET A 1 19.21 1.74 -6.64
N LEU A 2 19.36 1.66 -5.30
CA LEU A 2 19.46 0.38 -4.56
C LEU A 2 18.29 -0.60 -4.82
N LEU A 3 17.04 -0.10 -4.84
CA LEU A 3 15.86 -0.92 -5.17
C LEU A 3 16.01 -1.58 -6.56
N ALA A 4 16.38 -0.82 -7.57
CA ALA A 4 16.46 -1.30 -8.96
C ALA A 4 17.61 -2.30 -9.19
N ILE A 5 18.76 -2.13 -8.51
CA ILE A 5 19.91 -3.01 -8.70
C ILE A 5 19.61 -4.42 -8.18
N GLY A 6 18.95 -4.54 -7.02
CA GLY A 6 18.57 -5.85 -6.47
C GLY A 6 17.61 -6.61 -7.36
N GLU A 7 16.56 -5.94 -7.86
CA GLU A 7 15.56 -6.54 -8.76
C GLU A 7 16.17 -6.98 -10.10
N LEU A 8 17.13 -6.22 -10.62
CA LEU A 8 17.75 -6.51 -11.92
C LEU A 8 18.73 -7.68 -11.85
N LEU A 9 19.35 -7.91 -10.70
CA LEU A 9 20.28 -9.03 -10.46
C LEU A 9 19.58 -10.31 -10.00
N ALA A 10 18.37 -10.22 -9.44
CA ALA A 10 17.65 -11.34 -8.85
C ALA A 10 17.49 -12.58 -9.75
N PRO A 11 17.19 -12.46 -11.07
CA PRO A 11 17.00 -13.62 -11.94
C PRO A 11 18.27 -14.45 -12.19
N PHE A 12 19.45 -13.89 -11.89
CA PHE A 12 20.74 -14.50 -12.22
C PHE A 12 21.41 -15.21 -11.03
N LEU A 13 20.76 -15.23 -9.86
CA LEU A 13 21.32 -15.74 -8.62
C LEU A 13 20.85 -17.20 -8.34
N PRO A 14 21.73 -18.08 -7.81
CA PRO A 14 21.41 -19.50 -7.58
C PRO A 14 20.37 -19.75 -6.46
N PRO A 15 19.74 -20.95 -6.38
CA PRO A 15 18.67 -21.27 -5.42
C PRO A 15 18.93 -21.04 -3.92
N PRO A 16 20.12 -21.33 -3.33
CA PRO A 16 20.41 -20.97 -1.93
C PRO A 16 20.37 -19.45 -1.66
N VAL A 17 20.19 -18.62 -2.70
CA VAL A 17 20.01 -17.17 -2.59
C VAL A 17 18.54 -16.79 -2.37
N GLU A 18 17.57 -17.72 -2.39
CA GLU A 18 16.16 -17.37 -2.09
C GLU A 18 15.99 -16.71 -0.72
N ILE A 19 16.63 -17.24 0.33
CA ILE A 19 16.58 -16.63 1.67
C ILE A 19 17.19 -15.23 1.65
N PHE A 20 18.27 -15.02 0.89
CA PHE A 20 18.89 -13.72 0.73
C PHE A 20 17.95 -12.72 0.04
N HIS A 21 17.19 -13.14 -0.98
CA HIS A 21 16.19 -12.27 -1.62
C HIS A 21 15.09 -11.86 -0.65
N ARG A 22 14.56 -12.80 0.15
CA ARG A 22 13.54 -12.50 1.15
C ARG A 22 14.07 -11.50 2.18
N LEU A 23 15.27 -11.72 2.70
CA LEU A 23 15.93 -10.79 3.63
C LEU A 23 16.20 -9.43 2.98
N PHE A 24 16.57 -9.41 1.69
CA PHE A 24 16.76 -8.19 0.94
C PHE A 24 15.46 -7.38 0.82
N HIS A 25 14.34 -8.01 0.47
CA HIS A 25 13.04 -7.32 0.42
C HIS A 25 12.59 -6.81 1.78
N LEU A 26 12.80 -7.59 2.84
CA LEU A 26 12.54 -7.13 4.21
C LEU A 26 13.39 -5.92 4.58
N LEU A 27 14.67 -5.90 4.19
CA LEU A 27 15.54 -4.74 4.36
C LEU A 27 15.02 -3.53 3.58
N GLN A 28 14.58 -3.71 2.33
CA GLN A 28 13.95 -2.65 1.54
C GLN A 28 12.71 -2.07 2.25
N MET A 29 11.90 -2.91 2.88
CA MET A 29 10.75 -2.46 3.65
C MET A 29 11.15 -1.68 4.91
N LEU A 30 12.21 -2.10 5.62
CA LEU A 30 12.78 -1.34 6.75
C LEU A 30 13.25 0.05 6.31
N TRP A 31 13.86 0.17 5.12
CA TRP A 31 14.21 1.47 4.55
C TRP A 31 12.98 2.35 4.29
N LEU A 32 11.89 1.78 3.79
CA LEU A 32 10.62 2.51 3.59
C LEU A 32 10.02 2.97 4.92
N ILE A 33 10.08 2.15 5.97
CA ILE A 33 9.65 2.53 7.33
C ILE A 33 10.50 3.69 7.84
N ALA A 34 11.83 3.61 7.73
CA ALA A 34 12.75 4.67 8.13
C ALA A 34 12.44 5.98 7.37
N LEU A 35 12.21 5.90 6.06
CA LEU A 35 11.78 7.05 5.26
C LEU A 35 10.47 7.64 5.78
N GLY A 36 9.48 6.82 6.15
CA GLY A 36 8.24 7.28 6.76
C GLY A 36 8.47 8.07 8.06
N PHE A 37 9.39 7.62 8.92
CA PHE A 37 9.77 8.35 10.12
C PHE A 37 10.48 9.68 9.81
N VAL A 38 11.35 9.71 8.81
CA VAL A 38 11.99 10.95 8.33
C VAL A 38 10.92 11.95 7.85
N ILE A 39 9.97 11.52 7.02
CA ILE A 39 8.85 12.37 6.55
C ILE A 39 8.05 12.92 7.73
N ARG A 40 7.74 12.07 8.72
CA ARG A 40 7.01 12.49 9.92
C ARG A 40 7.80 13.52 10.75
N HIS A 41 9.11 13.32 10.88
CA HIS A 41 10.01 14.25 11.56
C HIS A 41 10.05 15.60 10.83
N GLU A 42 10.23 15.61 9.51
CA GLU A 42 10.19 16.83 8.71
C GLU A 42 8.89 17.62 8.89
N ILE A 43 7.73 16.96 8.79
CA ILE A 43 6.42 17.61 8.99
C ILE A 43 6.30 18.25 10.39
N ARG A 44 6.91 17.64 11.41
CA ARG A 44 6.89 18.17 12.79
C ARG A 44 7.70 19.45 12.92
N HIS A 45 8.82 19.53 12.21
CA HIS A 45 9.79 20.63 12.30
C HIS A 45 9.68 21.67 11.17
N ALA A 46 8.84 21.44 10.16
CA ALA A 46 8.64 22.36 9.05
C ALA A 46 8.10 23.71 9.54
N ALA A 47 8.80 24.80 9.20
CA ALA A 47 8.41 26.16 9.55
C ALA A 47 7.01 26.51 9.01
N ALA A 48 6.71 26.07 7.79
CA ALA A 48 5.40 26.16 7.16
C ALA A 48 4.93 24.79 6.65
N VAL A 49 3.63 24.54 6.74
CA VAL A 49 2.97 23.39 6.11
C VAL A 49 1.92 23.93 5.15
N GLY A 50 1.68 23.24 4.03
CA GLY A 50 0.74 23.71 3.02
C GLY A 50 -0.63 24.07 3.61
N PRO A 51 -1.27 25.19 3.17
CA PRO A 51 -2.49 25.76 3.79
C PRO A 51 -3.72 24.85 3.73
N GLN A 52 -3.66 23.74 3.00
CA GLN A 52 -4.80 22.86 2.77
C GLN A 52 -5.14 21.98 3.99
N LEU A 53 -4.19 21.74 4.89
CA LEU A 53 -4.38 20.94 6.11
C LEU A 53 -3.61 21.57 7.29
N ALA A 54 -4.19 21.48 8.48
CA ALA A 54 -3.50 21.87 9.70
C ALA A 54 -2.29 20.97 9.98
N ARG A 55 -1.25 21.49 10.65
CA ARG A 55 -0.04 20.71 11.01
C ARG A 55 -0.38 19.41 11.75
N ALA A 56 -1.34 19.46 12.68
CA ALA A 56 -1.79 18.27 13.41
C ALA A 56 -2.38 17.18 12.48
N GLN A 57 -3.09 17.59 11.42
CA GLN A 57 -3.62 16.64 10.43
C GLN A 57 -2.51 16.03 9.59
N TRP A 58 -1.51 16.81 9.17
CA TRP A 58 -0.32 16.28 8.49
C TRP A 58 0.45 15.29 9.36
N GLN A 59 0.64 15.60 10.64
CA GLN A 59 1.29 14.68 11.58
C GLN A 59 0.47 13.39 11.74
N ARG A 60 -0.87 13.49 11.77
CA ARG A 60 -1.76 12.31 11.80
C ARG A 60 -1.64 11.48 10.53
N VAL A 61 -1.61 12.12 9.35
CA VAL A 61 -1.38 11.44 8.06
C VAL A 61 -0.05 10.70 8.09
N ALA A 62 1.06 11.37 8.46
CA ALA A 62 2.37 10.74 8.52
C ALA A 62 2.41 9.58 9.54
N GLY A 63 1.77 9.76 10.71
CA GLY A 63 1.62 8.71 11.71
C GLY A 63 0.89 7.48 11.15
N LEU A 64 -0.24 7.67 10.47
CA LEU A 64 -1.00 6.59 9.84
C LEU A 64 -0.19 5.88 8.75
N LEU A 65 0.55 6.62 7.92
CA LEU A 65 1.42 6.04 6.88
C LEU A 65 2.53 5.18 7.48
N VAL A 66 3.19 5.65 8.55
CA VAL A 66 4.23 4.88 9.26
C VAL A 66 3.64 3.65 9.96
N THR A 67 2.52 3.81 10.67
CA THR A 67 1.83 2.69 11.30
C THR A 67 1.43 1.65 10.28
N GLY A 68 0.90 2.07 9.13
CA GLY A 68 0.59 1.16 8.03
C GLY A 68 1.83 0.40 7.55
N ALA A 69 2.95 1.09 7.35
CA ALA A 69 4.20 0.46 6.91
C ALA A 69 4.71 -0.57 7.93
N LEU A 70 4.62 -0.27 9.23
CA LEU A 70 4.98 -1.21 10.30
C LEU A 70 4.12 -2.48 10.26
N PHE A 71 2.80 -2.33 10.10
CA PHE A 71 1.90 -3.49 9.97
C PHE A 71 2.14 -4.27 8.68
N SER A 72 2.41 -3.60 7.56
CA SER A 72 2.80 -4.28 6.33
C SER A 72 4.06 -5.13 6.54
N PHE A 73 5.08 -4.60 7.23
CA PHE A 73 6.29 -5.35 7.54
C PHE A 73 6.04 -6.59 8.41
N VAL A 74 5.09 -6.54 9.35
CA VAL A 74 4.67 -7.74 10.09
C VAL A 74 4.10 -8.79 9.14
N GLY A 75 3.25 -8.38 8.18
CA GLY A 75 2.75 -9.25 7.12
C GLY A 75 3.85 -9.82 6.23
N ASP A 76 4.85 -9.01 5.89
CA ASP A 76 6.01 -9.41 5.09
C ASP A 76 6.86 -10.47 5.79
N CYS A 77 7.10 -10.32 7.11
CA CYS A 77 7.82 -11.32 7.90
C CYS A 77 7.12 -12.69 7.88
N ILE A 78 5.78 -12.70 7.89
CA ILE A 78 4.98 -13.93 7.76
C ILE A 78 5.14 -14.50 6.33
N ASN A 79 5.00 -13.66 5.30
CA ASN A 79 5.06 -14.09 3.90
C ASN A 79 6.47 -14.43 3.39
N ALA A 80 7.50 -14.02 4.12
CA ALA A 80 8.88 -14.42 3.87
C ALA A 80 9.19 -15.85 4.36
N ASP A 81 8.22 -16.53 5.00
CA ASP A 81 8.39 -17.83 5.66
C ASP A 81 9.62 -17.88 6.58
N LEU A 82 9.93 -16.77 7.26
CA LEU A 82 11.02 -16.75 8.25
C LEU A 82 10.70 -17.64 9.46
N ILE A 83 9.40 -17.89 9.69
CA ILE A 83 8.87 -18.74 10.74
C ILE A 83 7.88 -19.70 10.07
N ASP A 84 8.02 -21.00 10.32
CA ASP A 84 7.11 -22.01 9.80
C ASP A 84 5.79 -22.03 10.58
N PHE A 85 4.73 -21.50 9.97
CA PHE A 85 3.37 -21.51 10.51
C PHE A 85 2.49 -22.61 9.90
N THR A 86 3.05 -23.55 9.12
CA THR A 86 2.27 -24.58 8.41
C THR A 86 1.55 -25.57 9.32
N ALA A 87 1.96 -25.66 10.59
CA ALA A 87 1.29 -26.44 11.62
C ALA A 87 0.01 -25.77 12.14
N ILE A 88 -0.13 -24.45 12.00
CA ILE A 88 -1.28 -23.68 12.50
C ILE A 88 -2.33 -23.51 11.40
N ILE A 89 -1.91 -23.11 10.20
CA ILE A 89 -2.82 -22.83 9.09
C ILE A 89 -2.15 -23.07 7.74
N ARG A 90 -2.95 -23.54 6.78
CA ARG A 90 -2.51 -23.75 5.39
C ARG A 90 -3.47 -23.04 4.42
N PRO A 91 -2.97 -22.16 3.54
CA PRO A 91 -1.58 -21.68 3.45
C PRO A 91 -1.20 -20.68 4.57
N PRO A 92 0.07 -20.63 5.01
CA PRO A 92 0.55 -19.68 6.04
C PRO A 92 0.30 -18.21 5.70
N THR A 93 0.28 -17.84 4.41
CA THR A 93 -0.03 -16.50 3.90
C THR A 93 -1.37 -15.96 4.41
N LEU A 94 -2.33 -16.82 4.81
CA LEU A 94 -3.57 -16.34 5.43
C LEU A 94 -3.33 -15.58 6.75
N LEU A 95 -2.24 -15.88 7.47
CA LEU A 95 -1.87 -15.14 8.69
C LEU A 95 -1.37 -13.74 8.40
N SER A 96 -0.93 -13.44 7.16
CA SER A 96 -0.52 -12.09 6.79
C SER A 96 -1.70 -11.18 6.49
N ILE A 97 -2.90 -11.73 6.24
CA ILE A 97 -4.10 -10.94 5.89
C ILE A 97 -4.44 -9.92 6.99
N PRO A 98 -4.55 -10.28 8.28
CA PRO A 98 -4.89 -9.30 9.32
C PRO A 98 -3.91 -8.11 9.42
N PRO A 99 -2.57 -8.29 9.52
CA PRO A 99 -1.67 -7.14 9.57
C PRO A 99 -1.74 -6.30 8.29
N PHE A 100 -1.84 -6.91 7.10
CA PHE A 100 -2.06 -6.12 5.89
C PHE A 100 -3.39 -5.37 5.91
N ALA A 101 -4.49 -5.97 6.34
CA ALA A 101 -5.78 -5.29 6.44
C ALA A 101 -5.69 -4.04 7.33
N VAL A 102 -5.03 -4.14 8.48
CA VAL A 102 -4.77 -2.99 9.37
C VAL A 102 -3.94 -1.92 8.67
N ALA A 103 -2.90 -2.31 7.93
CA ALA A 103 -2.10 -1.37 7.15
C ALA A 103 -2.93 -0.60 6.12
N HIS A 104 -3.80 -1.31 5.39
CA HIS A 104 -4.68 -0.72 4.38
C HIS A 104 -5.71 0.23 4.98
N VAL A 105 -6.27 -0.10 6.15
CA VAL A 105 -7.15 0.80 6.89
C VAL A 105 -6.41 2.07 7.31
N CYS A 106 -5.15 1.95 7.74
CA CYS A 106 -4.31 3.10 8.06
C CYS A 106 -4.05 3.99 6.83
N TYR A 107 -3.71 3.40 5.68
CA TYR A 107 -3.55 4.14 4.42
C TYR A 107 -4.85 4.80 3.96
N LEU A 108 -5.97 4.08 4.01
CA LEU A 108 -7.29 4.62 3.69
C LEU A 108 -7.64 5.81 4.59
N ALA A 109 -7.42 5.71 5.90
CA ALA A 109 -7.65 6.81 6.83
C ALA A 109 -6.78 8.03 6.50
N ALA A 110 -5.52 7.82 6.12
CA ALA A 110 -4.63 8.89 5.65
C ALA A 110 -5.17 9.55 4.36
N PHE A 111 -5.65 8.74 3.40
CA PHE A 111 -6.22 9.22 2.14
C PHE A 111 -7.51 10.01 2.34
N VAL A 112 -8.37 9.58 3.27
CA VAL A 112 -9.57 10.33 3.65
C VAL A 112 -9.19 11.70 4.21
N LEU A 113 -8.18 11.78 5.10
CA LEU A 113 -7.71 13.07 5.61
C LEU A 113 -7.15 13.98 4.51
N LEU A 114 -6.36 13.42 3.59
CA LEU A 114 -5.75 14.16 2.48
C LEU A 114 -6.78 14.66 1.46
N SER A 115 -7.86 13.93 1.23
CA SER A 115 -8.88 14.27 0.24
C SER A 115 -10.01 15.14 0.79
N ARG A 116 -10.23 15.12 2.11
CA ARG A 116 -11.34 15.82 2.80
C ARG A 116 -11.53 17.29 2.38
N PRO A 117 -10.48 18.15 2.31
CA PRO A 117 -10.66 19.58 2.08
C PRO A 117 -11.27 19.92 0.72
N ARG A 118 -11.06 19.09 -0.30
CA ARG A 118 -11.53 19.33 -1.68
C ARG A 118 -12.75 18.51 -2.07
N VAL A 119 -12.99 17.41 -1.37
CA VAL A 119 -14.04 16.44 -1.73
C VAL A 119 -15.34 16.69 -0.95
N HIS A 120 -15.32 17.47 0.15
CA HIS A 120 -16.52 17.80 0.95
C HIS A 120 -17.65 18.50 0.16
N GLY A 121 -17.35 19.27 -0.89
CA GLY A 121 -18.36 19.93 -1.73
C GLY A 121 -19.20 18.98 -2.61
N SER A 122 -18.84 17.69 -2.71
CA SER A 122 -19.51 16.70 -3.57
C SER A 122 -19.85 15.41 -2.82
N SER A 123 -20.12 15.52 -1.51
CA SER A 123 -20.19 14.39 -0.56
C SER A 123 -21.08 13.23 -1.01
N SER A 124 -22.29 13.48 -1.53
CA SER A 124 -23.21 12.42 -1.97
C SER A 124 -22.73 11.66 -3.22
N ARG A 125 -22.17 12.36 -4.21
CA ARG A 125 -21.64 11.73 -5.43
C ARG A 125 -20.40 10.90 -5.15
N VAL A 126 -19.50 11.42 -4.32
CA VAL A 126 -18.27 10.72 -3.92
C VAL A 126 -18.60 9.48 -3.11
N LEU A 127 -19.54 9.60 -2.16
CA LEU A 127 -20.03 8.46 -1.38
C LEU A 127 -20.69 7.43 -2.30
N GLY A 128 -21.61 7.85 -3.17
CA GLY A 128 -22.27 6.96 -4.13
C GLY A 128 -21.29 6.23 -5.04
N PHE A 129 -20.30 6.95 -5.60
CA PHE A 129 -19.24 6.33 -6.39
C PHE A 129 -18.41 5.35 -5.56
N THR A 130 -18.03 5.71 -4.33
CA THR A 130 -17.25 4.81 -3.46
C THR A 130 -18.04 3.53 -3.14
N LEU A 131 -19.31 3.67 -2.76
CA LEU A 131 -20.20 2.55 -2.45
C LEU A 131 -20.44 1.64 -3.65
N ALA A 132 -20.40 2.16 -4.87
CA ALA A 132 -20.49 1.35 -6.09
C ALA A 132 -19.14 0.74 -6.49
N ALA A 133 -18.06 1.54 -6.51
CA ALA A 133 -16.76 1.15 -7.04
C ALA A 133 -16.05 0.09 -6.17
N VAL A 134 -16.14 0.20 -4.84
CA VAL A 134 -15.49 -0.74 -3.93
C VAL A 134 -15.97 -2.18 -4.11
N PRO A 135 -17.29 -2.51 -4.03
CA PRO A 135 -17.75 -3.88 -4.23
C PRO A 135 -17.47 -4.38 -5.65
N LEU A 136 -17.64 -3.53 -6.67
CA LEU A 136 -17.36 -3.91 -8.07
C LEU A 136 -15.89 -4.29 -8.25
N LEU A 137 -14.97 -3.50 -7.71
CA LEU A 137 -13.54 -3.77 -7.79
C LEU A 137 -13.16 -5.01 -6.95
N ALA A 138 -13.64 -5.08 -5.72
CA ALA A 138 -13.34 -6.18 -4.79
C ALA A 138 -13.80 -7.53 -5.34
N ILE A 139 -15.08 -7.65 -5.71
CA ILE A 139 -15.66 -8.89 -6.23
C ILE A 139 -15.12 -9.19 -7.64
N GLY A 140 -15.00 -8.16 -8.48
CA GLY A 140 -14.51 -8.29 -9.85
C GLY A 140 -13.11 -8.87 -9.92
N ILE A 141 -12.18 -8.39 -9.08
CA ILE A 141 -10.82 -8.93 -9.02
C ILE A 141 -10.80 -10.27 -8.30
N TRP A 142 -11.44 -10.36 -7.13
CA TRP A 142 -11.44 -11.57 -6.31
C TRP A 142 -11.93 -12.80 -7.09
N SER A 143 -13.04 -12.66 -7.83
CA SER A 143 -13.62 -13.74 -8.65
C SER A 143 -12.74 -14.23 -9.80
N ARG A 144 -11.72 -13.45 -10.20
CA ARG A 144 -10.73 -13.86 -11.23
C ARG A 144 -9.47 -14.46 -10.62
N VAL A 145 -9.18 -14.12 -9.37
CA VAL A 145 -7.96 -14.51 -8.67
C VAL A 145 -8.15 -15.84 -7.92
N ILE A 146 -9.26 -15.95 -7.18
CA ILE A 146 -9.54 -17.07 -6.28
C ILE A 146 -10.43 -18.11 -6.99
N PRO A 147 -10.00 -19.37 -7.11
CA PRO A 147 -10.82 -20.45 -7.66
C PRO A 147 -12.10 -20.68 -6.84
N ALA A 148 -13.19 -21.10 -7.51
CA ALA A 148 -14.45 -21.41 -6.84
C ALA A 148 -14.33 -22.62 -5.89
N GLU A 149 -13.37 -23.51 -6.17
CA GLU A 149 -13.08 -24.73 -5.42
C GLU A 149 -12.12 -24.49 -4.24
N ALA A 150 -11.69 -23.23 -4.02
CA ALA A 150 -10.80 -22.89 -2.91
C ALA A 150 -11.42 -23.25 -1.55
N PRO A 151 -10.62 -23.58 -0.52
CA PRO A 151 -11.13 -23.82 0.82
C PRO A 151 -11.98 -22.65 1.33
N ARG A 152 -13.09 -22.93 2.03
CA ARG A 152 -14.03 -21.90 2.52
C ARG A 152 -13.34 -20.78 3.30
N MET A 153 -12.33 -21.11 4.10
CA MET A 153 -11.54 -20.14 4.86
C MET A 153 -10.73 -19.21 3.96
N VAL A 154 -10.14 -19.72 2.87
CA VAL A 154 -9.44 -18.89 1.87
C VAL A 154 -10.45 -17.96 1.21
N ILE A 155 -11.61 -18.46 0.78
CA ILE A 155 -12.67 -17.67 0.16
C ILE A 155 -13.10 -16.53 1.08
N SER A 156 -13.50 -16.82 2.31
CA SER A 156 -14.04 -15.80 3.22
C SER A 156 -12.98 -14.77 3.62
N ALA A 157 -11.76 -15.20 3.96
CA ALA A 157 -10.69 -14.29 4.37
C ALA A 157 -10.23 -13.41 3.21
N SER A 158 -10.00 -13.99 2.02
CA SER A 158 -9.57 -13.22 0.85
C SER A 158 -10.65 -12.29 0.31
N LEU A 159 -11.92 -12.65 0.40
CA LEU A 159 -13.03 -11.78 0.02
C LEU A 159 -13.13 -10.59 0.98
N ALA A 160 -13.14 -10.82 2.29
CA ALA A 160 -13.16 -9.74 3.27
C ALA A 160 -11.97 -8.78 3.08
N TYR A 161 -10.78 -9.35 2.83
CA TYR A 161 -9.58 -8.59 2.56
C TYR A 161 -9.67 -7.78 1.25
N SER A 162 -10.24 -8.34 0.19
CA SER A 162 -10.36 -7.65 -1.10
C SER A 162 -11.22 -6.39 -1.01
N PHE A 163 -12.23 -6.36 -0.12
CA PHE A 163 -12.99 -5.14 0.17
C PHE A 163 -12.14 -4.04 0.82
N VAL A 164 -11.30 -4.41 1.79
CA VAL A 164 -10.39 -3.46 2.46
C VAL A 164 -9.38 -2.89 1.45
N LEU A 165 -8.78 -3.77 0.64
CA LEU A 165 -7.85 -3.40 -0.41
C LEU A 165 -8.51 -2.50 -1.46
N ALA A 166 -9.69 -2.87 -1.97
CA ALA A 166 -10.44 -2.07 -2.94
C ALA A 166 -10.82 -0.68 -2.37
N ALA A 167 -11.20 -0.60 -1.10
CA ALA A 167 -11.47 0.68 -0.44
C ALA A 167 -10.21 1.56 -0.37
N MET A 168 -9.05 0.98 -0.03
CA MET A 168 -7.76 1.69 -0.04
C MET A 168 -7.42 2.21 -1.44
N VAL A 169 -7.58 1.38 -2.48
CA VAL A 169 -7.35 1.75 -3.89
C VAL A 169 -8.25 2.91 -4.30
N VAL A 170 -9.56 2.81 -4.09
CA VAL A 170 -10.50 3.90 -4.39
C VAL A 170 -10.15 5.17 -3.60
N GLY A 171 -9.76 5.01 -2.33
CA GLY A 171 -9.21 6.07 -1.47
C GLY A 171 -8.04 6.82 -2.11
N SER A 172 -7.11 6.08 -2.71
CA SER A 172 -5.93 6.66 -3.37
C SER A 172 -6.30 7.52 -4.59
N PHE A 173 -7.36 7.16 -5.33
CA PHE A 173 -7.89 7.98 -6.43
C PHE A 173 -8.52 9.28 -5.91
N TRP A 174 -9.14 9.28 -4.73
CA TRP A 174 -9.63 10.52 -4.10
C TRP A 174 -8.48 11.47 -3.77
N VAL A 175 -7.31 10.95 -3.39
CA VAL A 175 -6.10 11.78 -3.23
C VAL A 175 -5.66 12.35 -4.58
N ALA A 176 -5.66 11.56 -5.65
CA ALA A 176 -5.34 12.06 -6.99
C ALA A 176 -6.31 13.16 -7.46
N LEU A 177 -7.60 13.00 -7.22
CA LEU A 177 -8.60 14.03 -7.54
C LEU A 177 -8.41 15.29 -6.71
N ALA A 178 -8.11 15.14 -5.41
CA ALA A 178 -7.83 16.29 -4.56
C ALA A 178 -6.51 16.97 -4.91
N TRP A 179 -5.46 16.28 -5.34
CA TRP A 179 -4.10 16.83 -5.46
C TRP A 179 -3.54 16.88 -6.89
N GLY A 180 -4.33 16.51 -7.89
CA GLY A 180 -3.94 16.48 -9.29
C GLY A 180 -2.73 15.58 -9.56
N LYS A 181 -1.78 16.06 -10.37
CA LYS A 181 -0.55 15.32 -10.74
C LYS A 181 0.26 14.83 -9.54
N LEU A 182 0.24 15.57 -8.42
CA LEU A 182 0.96 15.16 -7.22
C LEU A 182 0.30 13.97 -6.53
N GLY A 183 -1.03 13.94 -6.48
CA GLY A 183 -1.79 12.81 -5.95
C GLY A 183 -1.86 11.61 -6.89
N ALA A 184 -1.67 11.80 -8.19
CA ALA A 184 -1.66 10.72 -9.19
C ALA A 184 -0.62 9.63 -8.87
N ALA A 185 0.52 10.02 -8.30
CA ALA A 185 1.53 9.06 -7.82
C ALA A 185 0.97 8.13 -6.73
N VAL A 186 0.18 8.67 -5.80
CA VAL A 186 -0.46 7.88 -4.73
C VAL A 186 -1.48 6.91 -5.30
N ALA A 187 -2.27 7.34 -6.29
CA ALA A 187 -3.21 6.46 -6.99
C ALA A 187 -2.51 5.32 -7.72
N LEU A 188 -1.41 5.61 -8.43
CA LEU A 188 -0.57 4.58 -9.03
C LEU A 188 -0.03 3.61 -7.96
N GLY A 189 0.36 4.13 -6.79
CA GLY A 189 0.78 3.31 -5.66
C GLY A 189 -0.30 2.33 -5.20
N GLY A 190 -1.54 2.78 -5.05
CA GLY A 190 -2.68 1.92 -4.73
C GLY A 190 -2.94 0.85 -5.78
N VAL A 191 -2.87 1.20 -7.08
CA VAL A 191 -3.03 0.23 -8.19
C VAL A 191 -1.92 -0.82 -8.20
N LEU A 192 -0.66 -0.42 -8.02
CA LEU A 192 0.46 -1.37 -7.96
C LEU A 192 0.33 -2.32 -6.77
N PHE A 193 -0.16 -1.83 -5.62
CA PHE A 193 -0.44 -2.66 -4.46
C PHE A 193 -1.54 -3.70 -4.77
N LEU A 194 -2.61 -3.28 -5.44
CA LEU A 194 -3.67 -4.19 -5.87
C LEU A 194 -3.16 -5.27 -6.84
N ILE A 195 -2.27 -4.91 -7.76
CA ILE A 195 -1.64 -5.86 -8.69
C ILE A 195 -0.79 -6.87 -7.92
N SER A 196 0.04 -6.40 -6.98
CA SER A 196 0.83 -7.27 -6.10
C SER A 196 -0.04 -8.30 -5.39
N ASP A 197 -1.10 -7.85 -4.72
CA ASP A 197 -1.97 -8.72 -3.92
C ASP A 197 -2.82 -9.64 -4.79
N ALA A 198 -3.24 -9.20 -5.97
CA ALA A 198 -3.91 -10.05 -6.94
C ALA A 198 -2.99 -11.17 -7.44
N LEU A 199 -1.71 -10.86 -7.73
CA LEU A 199 -0.71 -11.87 -8.10
C LEU A 199 -0.44 -12.83 -6.94
N LEU A 200 -0.28 -12.32 -5.72
CA LEU A 200 -0.08 -13.15 -4.52
C LEU A 200 -1.28 -14.08 -4.29
N GLY A 201 -2.50 -13.56 -4.37
CA GLY A 201 -3.73 -14.34 -4.27
C GLY A 201 -3.87 -15.38 -5.38
N TYR A 202 -3.43 -15.06 -6.61
CA TYR A 202 -3.49 -15.98 -7.75
C TYR A 202 -2.55 -17.17 -7.54
N PHE A 203 -1.35 -16.91 -7.02
CA PHE A 203 -0.37 -17.96 -6.72
C PHE A 203 -0.54 -18.60 -5.34
N LEU A 204 -1.56 -18.22 -4.56
CA LEU A 204 -1.80 -18.76 -3.22
C LEU A 204 -2.08 -20.27 -3.22
N LEU A 205 -2.79 -20.76 -4.24
CA LEU A 205 -3.19 -22.16 -4.41
C LEU A 205 -2.56 -22.81 -5.65
N ARG A 206 -1.54 -22.17 -6.23
CA ARG A 206 -0.87 -22.59 -7.47
C ARG A 206 0.64 -22.63 -7.25
N ALA A 207 1.36 -23.36 -8.09
CA ALA A 207 2.82 -23.31 -8.08
C ALA A 207 3.28 -21.88 -8.41
N ARG A 208 4.10 -21.28 -7.54
CA ARG A 208 4.61 -19.92 -7.72
C ARG A 208 6.00 -19.96 -8.35
N PRO A 209 6.17 -19.57 -9.64
CA PRO A 209 7.50 -19.45 -10.22
C PRO A 209 8.25 -18.29 -9.55
N PHE A 210 9.59 -18.39 -9.50
CA PHE A 210 10.45 -17.37 -8.88
C PHE A 210 10.15 -15.95 -9.40
N ILE A 211 9.99 -15.80 -10.72
CA ILE A 211 9.69 -14.51 -11.36
C ILE A 211 8.38 -13.89 -10.86
N ALA A 212 7.36 -14.70 -10.56
CA ALA A 212 6.12 -14.20 -10.00
C ALA A 212 6.35 -13.66 -8.58
N GLY A 213 7.18 -14.33 -7.78
CA GLY A 213 7.61 -13.83 -6.48
C GLY A 213 8.27 -12.45 -6.59
N GLN A 214 9.20 -12.27 -7.52
CA GLN A 214 9.87 -10.98 -7.77
C GLN A 214 8.87 -9.90 -8.21
N LEU A 215 7.95 -10.21 -9.13
CA LEU A 215 6.92 -9.26 -9.57
C LEU A 215 6.00 -8.82 -8.42
N ILE A 216 5.61 -9.75 -7.53
CA ILE A 216 4.82 -9.44 -6.32
C ILE A 216 5.60 -8.44 -5.46
N TRP A 217 6.84 -8.75 -5.08
CA TRP A 217 7.65 -7.86 -4.22
C TRP A 217 7.96 -6.51 -4.87
N SER A 218 8.34 -6.49 -6.14
CA SER A 218 8.62 -5.26 -6.91
C SER A 218 7.41 -4.34 -6.96
N THR A 219 6.24 -4.86 -7.33
CA THR A 219 5.01 -4.05 -7.43
C THR A 219 4.54 -3.58 -6.04
N TYR A 220 4.67 -4.44 -5.02
CA TYR A 220 4.42 -4.10 -3.63
C TYR A 220 5.30 -2.94 -3.14
N LEU A 221 6.63 -3.07 -3.23
CA LEU A 221 7.58 -2.09 -2.71
C LEU A 221 7.47 -0.75 -3.45
N LEU A 222 7.30 -0.80 -4.77
CA LEU A 222 7.06 0.41 -5.56
C LEU A 222 5.72 1.06 -5.18
N GLY A 223 4.67 0.26 -5.00
CA GLY A 223 3.37 0.72 -4.52
C GLY A 223 3.48 1.42 -3.16
N GLN A 224 4.15 0.77 -2.21
CA GLN A 224 4.39 1.26 -0.85
C GLN A 224 5.19 2.58 -0.86
N LEU A 225 6.24 2.68 -1.67
CA LEU A 225 7.02 3.91 -1.83
C LEU A 225 6.14 5.08 -2.33
N LEU A 226 5.31 4.83 -3.34
CA LEU A 226 4.41 5.83 -3.91
C LEU A 226 3.32 6.25 -2.94
N ILE A 227 2.83 5.35 -2.09
CA ILE A 227 1.89 5.65 -1.00
C ILE A 227 2.56 6.52 0.07
N LEU A 228 3.76 6.17 0.52
CA LEU A 228 4.51 6.96 1.51
C LEU A 228 4.81 8.38 1.02
N ARG A 229 5.02 8.54 -0.29
CA ARG A 229 5.20 9.85 -0.93
C ARG A 229 4.01 10.79 -0.71
N ALA A 230 2.83 10.29 -0.35
CA ALA A 230 1.69 11.12 0.07
C ALA A 230 2.05 12.07 1.24
N GLY A 231 2.95 11.66 2.14
CA GLY A 231 3.43 12.52 3.22
C GLY A 231 4.27 13.71 2.74
N LEU A 232 4.90 13.61 1.57
CA LEU A 232 5.72 14.70 0.98
C LEU A 232 4.88 15.77 0.26
N LEU A 233 3.56 15.58 0.14
CA LEU A 233 2.65 16.57 -0.45
C LEU A 233 2.66 17.89 0.32
N HIS A 234 3.05 17.90 1.60
CA HIS A 234 3.13 19.11 2.44
C HIS A 234 4.13 20.15 1.93
N HIS A 235 5.26 19.73 1.32
CA HIS A 235 6.35 20.63 0.87
C HIS A 235 5.98 21.44 -0.37
N ARG A 236 5.31 20.82 -1.35
CA ARG A 236 5.16 21.42 -2.69
C ARG A 236 4.07 22.48 -2.78
N VAL A 237 3.15 22.54 -1.82
CA VAL A 237 2.14 23.60 -1.76
C VAL A 237 2.75 24.90 -1.24
N ALA A 238 3.69 24.82 -0.30
CA ALA A 238 4.33 26.01 0.28
C ALA A 238 5.09 26.84 -0.78
N ILE A 239 5.76 26.17 -1.72
CA ILE A 239 6.55 26.83 -2.78
C ILE A 239 5.65 27.57 -3.77
N HIS A 240 4.50 26.99 -4.18
CA HIS A 240 3.61 27.64 -5.14
C HIS A 240 2.81 28.80 -4.55
N THR A 241 2.51 28.81 -3.25
CA THR A 241 1.81 29.95 -2.62
C THR A 241 2.71 31.18 -2.48
N GLN A 242 4.04 31.01 -2.38
CA GLN A 242 4.98 32.13 -2.27
C GLN A 242 5.34 32.80 -3.61
N GLN A 243 4.97 32.20 -4.75
CA GLN A 243 5.33 32.68 -6.09
C GLN A 243 4.16 33.34 -6.85
N ALA A 244 2.97 33.44 -6.27
CA ALA A 244 1.85 34.15 -6.89
C ALA A 244 2.03 35.67 -6.70
N PRO A 245 2.20 36.46 -7.77
CA PRO A 245 2.31 37.91 -7.65
C PRO A 245 1.00 38.50 -7.09
N SER A 246 1.15 39.38 -6.10
CA SER A 246 0.09 40.17 -5.46
C SER A 246 -0.55 41.15 -6.42
#